data_AF-A0A970ESG5-F1
#
_entry.id   AF-A0A970ESG5-F1
#
_cell.length_a   1.000
_cell.length_b   1.000
_cell.length_c   1.000
_cell.angle_alpha   90.00
_cell.angle_beta   90.00
_cell.angle_gamma   90.00
#
_symmetry.space_group_name_H-M   'P 1'
#
loop_
_entity.id
_entity.type
_entity.pdbx_description
1 polymer ?
#
loop_
_entity_poly.entity_id
_entity_poly.type
_entity_poly.pdbx_seq_one_letter_code
_entity_poly.pdbx_strand_id
1 'polypeptide(L)'
;MKKILIICITILAASALYSFIPSPDDFGLYDNVIRLHVIANSNTDADQALKLDVRDAVLDTVADVVADAETKKEAEDAILSSLDAINEVASSVAGAFGYETKTTLTTEYYPEKRYENITLPAGDYTSLRIVIGEGDGENWWCVLFPKICTQPAIAKGSVSEKAMFIEAGFTPSQYKIITETNNARYVVKFKLIEIISNMFKKK
;
A
#
# COMPACT_ATOMS: atom_id res chain seq x y z
N MET A 1 10.37 -20.70 48.96
CA MET A 1 9.58 -21.35 47.88
C MET A 1 8.44 -20.46 47.37
N LYS A 2 7.48 -20.01 48.20
CA LYS A 2 6.37 -19.12 47.75
C LYS A 2 6.82 -17.84 47.02
N LYS A 3 7.87 -17.17 47.50
CA LYS A 3 8.40 -15.94 46.86
C LYS A 3 8.97 -16.19 45.46
N ILE A 4 9.64 -17.32 45.24
CA ILE A 4 10.19 -17.71 43.93
C ILE A 4 9.05 -18.03 42.95
N LEU A 5 8.01 -18.73 43.42
CA LEU A 5 6.83 -19.05 42.61
C LEU A 5 6.08 -17.79 42.14
N ILE A 6 5.92 -16.79 43.01
CA ILE A 6 5.29 -15.51 42.66
C ILE A 6 6.12 -14.74 41.63
N ILE A 7 7.44 -14.74 41.76
CA ILE A 7 8.35 -14.11 40.77
C ILE A 7 8.23 -14.80 39.40
N CYS A 8 8.19 -16.14 39.36
CA CYS A 8 8.00 -16.85 38.10
C CYS A 8 6.64 -16.55 37.45
N ILE A 9 5.56 -16.50 38.23
CA ILE A 9 4.21 -16.19 37.73
C ILE A 9 4.14 -14.75 37.20
N THR A 10 4.76 -13.79 37.88
CA THR A 10 4.76 -12.38 37.44
C THR A 10 5.60 -12.18 36.18
N ILE A 11 6.73 -12.87 36.02
CA ILE A 11 7.54 -12.84 34.79
C ILE A 11 6.77 -13.49 33.62
N LEU A 12 6.08 -14.62 33.85
CA LEU A 12 5.22 -15.26 32.86
C LEU A 12 4.01 -14.40 32.47
N ALA A 13 3.40 -13.71 33.43
CA ALA A 13 2.32 -12.78 33.16
C ALA A 13 2.81 -11.56 32.37
N ALA A 14 3.97 -11.00 32.72
CA ALA A 14 4.57 -9.88 32.01
C ALA A 14 4.99 -10.24 30.58
N SER A 15 5.56 -11.43 30.35
CA SER A 15 5.91 -11.89 29.00
C SER A 15 4.67 -12.25 28.15
N ALA A 16 3.62 -12.77 28.77
CA ALA A 16 2.33 -12.95 28.13
C ALA A 16 1.72 -11.60 27.73
N LEU A 17 1.73 -10.60 28.62
CA LEU A 17 1.27 -9.24 28.35
C LEU A 17 2.08 -8.57 27.22
N TYR A 18 3.40 -8.79 27.17
CA TYR A 18 4.25 -8.30 26.09
C TYR A 18 3.91 -8.92 24.72
N SER A 19 3.34 -10.12 24.72
CA SER A 19 2.89 -10.80 23.50
C SER A 19 1.55 -10.27 22.96
N PHE A 20 0.81 -9.49 23.77
CA PHE A 20 -0.41 -8.79 23.35
C PHE A 20 -0.14 -7.37 22.83
N ILE A 21 1.08 -6.87 22.95
CA ILE A 21 1.48 -5.60 22.32
C ILE A 21 1.65 -5.89 20.82
N PRO A 22 0.82 -5.30 19.94
CA PRO A 22 1.01 -5.44 18.50
C PRO A 22 2.40 -4.92 18.14
N SER A 23 3.15 -5.65 17.32
CA SER A 23 4.34 -5.06 16.69
C SER A 23 3.91 -3.89 15.80
N PRO A 24 4.69 -2.81 15.70
CA PRO A 24 4.42 -1.74 14.74
C PRO A 24 4.21 -2.27 13.31
N ASP A 25 4.83 -3.39 12.95
CA ASP A 25 4.72 -4.03 11.63
C ASP A 25 3.37 -4.73 11.38
N ASP A 26 2.50 -4.84 12.39
CA ASP A 26 1.15 -5.45 12.29
C ASP A 26 0.03 -4.42 12.02
N PHE A 27 0.35 -3.13 11.83
CA PHE A 27 -0.64 -2.17 11.36
C PHE A 27 -1.19 -2.58 9.99
N GLY A 28 -2.51 -2.45 9.83
CA GLY A 28 -3.27 -3.06 8.74
C GLY A 28 -2.73 -2.67 7.37
N LEU A 29 -2.95 -3.53 6.37
CA LEU A 29 -2.58 -3.28 4.98
C LEU A 29 -3.01 -1.86 4.51
N TYR A 30 -4.20 -1.40 4.94
CA TYR A 30 -4.73 -0.07 4.64
C TYR A 30 -3.88 1.07 5.20
N ASP A 31 -3.37 0.90 6.43
CA ASP A 31 -2.62 1.92 7.17
C ASP A 31 -1.21 2.12 6.63
N ASN A 32 -0.75 1.24 5.74
CA ASN A 32 0.60 1.24 5.16
C ASN A 32 0.61 1.42 3.63
N VAL A 33 -0.55 1.69 3.03
CA VAL A 33 -0.69 1.80 1.57
C VAL A 33 -1.17 3.19 1.16
N ILE A 34 -0.48 3.80 0.18
CA ILE A 34 -0.94 4.98 -0.57
C ILE A 34 -1.24 4.54 -2.00
N ARG A 35 -2.41 4.93 -2.51
CA ARG A 35 -2.87 4.56 -3.83
C ARG A 35 -2.88 5.76 -4.79
N LEU A 36 -2.81 5.47 -6.09
CA LEU A 36 -3.05 6.45 -7.15
C LEU A 36 -4.40 6.16 -7.79
N HIS A 37 -5.22 7.19 -7.93
CA HIS A 37 -6.50 7.15 -8.62
C HIS A 37 -6.56 8.23 -9.70
N VAL A 38 -6.52 7.84 -10.96
CA VAL A 38 -6.66 8.78 -12.09
C VAL A 38 -8.02 8.56 -12.75
N ILE A 39 -8.79 9.62 -12.90
CA ILE A 39 -10.16 9.59 -13.41
C ILE A 39 -10.17 10.38 -14.72
N ALA A 40 -10.56 9.70 -15.80
CA ALA A 40 -10.67 10.31 -17.12
C ALA A 40 -11.83 11.30 -17.18
N ASN A 41 -11.76 12.24 -18.12
CA ASN A 41 -12.87 13.16 -18.38
C ASN A 41 -14.14 12.41 -18.86
N SER A 42 -14.00 11.45 -19.78
CA SER A 42 -15.10 10.61 -20.27
C SER A 42 -14.62 9.21 -20.69
N ASN A 43 -15.52 8.37 -21.24
CA ASN A 43 -15.21 7.02 -21.75
C ASN A 43 -14.84 6.98 -23.24
N THR A 44 -14.57 8.13 -23.87
CA THR A 44 -14.06 8.14 -25.24
C THR A 44 -12.64 7.57 -25.30
N ASP A 45 -12.27 6.94 -26.40
CA ASP A 45 -10.92 6.37 -26.57
C ASP A 45 -9.82 7.43 -26.37
N ALA A 46 -10.07 8.67 -26.78
CA ALA A 46 -9.15 9.79 -26.58
C ALA A 46 -8.94 10.14 -25.10
N ASP A 47 -10.03 10.25 -24.33
CA ASP A 47 -9.94 10.56 -22.89
C ASP A 47 -9.35 9.38 -22.10
N GLN A 48 -9.63 8.15 -22.53
CA GLN A 48 -9.03 6.96 -21.94
C GLN A 48 -7.53 6.87 -22.22
N ALA A 49 -7.08 7.23 -23.44
CA ALA A 49 -5.66 7.32 -23.76
C ALA A 49 -4.98 8.44 -22.96
N LEU A 50 -5.60 9.63 -22.90
CA LEU A 50 -5.09 10.77 -22.13
C LEU A 50 -4.91 10.43 -20.65
N LYS A 51 -5.84 9.68 -20.05
CA LYS A 51 -5.70 9.19 -18.67
C LYS A 51 -4.42 8.38 -18.47
N LEU A 52 -4.06 7.53 -19.44
CA LEU A 52 -2.83 6.72 -19.36
C LEU A 52 -1.58 7.59 -19.51
N ASP A 53 -1.62 8.61 -20.38
CA ASP A 53 -0.52 9.56 -20.54
C ASP A 53 -0.31 10.41 -19.27
N VAL A 54 -1.40 10.94 -18.70
CA VAL A 54 -1.37 11.67 -17.41
C VAL A 54 -0.85 10.76 -16.30
N ARG A 55 -1.32 9.52 -16.23
CA ARG A 55 -0.84 8.53 -15.27
C ARG A 55 0.67 8.34 -15.38
N ASP A 56 1.19 8.13 -16.59
CA ASP A 56 2.61 7.83 -16.78
C ASP A 56 3.50 9.01 -16.39
N ALA A 57 3.12 10.23 -16.78
CA ALA A 57 3.83 11.45 -16.38
C ALA A 57 3.81 11.68 -14.86
N VAL A 58 2.66 11.44 -14.22
CA VAL A 58 2.52 11.56 -12.77
C VAL A 58 3.33 10.48 -12.04
N LEU A 59 3.31 9.23 -12.52
CA LEU A 59 4.05 8.15 -11.89
C LEU A 59 5.56 8.41 -11.90
N ASP A 60 6.09 8.95 -12.99
CA ASP A 60 7.50 9.33 -13.10
C ASP A 60 7.87 10.41 -12.06
N THR A 61 7.05 11.46 -11.97
CA THR A 61 7.24 12.53 -10.98
C THR A 61 7.11 12.03 -9.54
N VAL A 62 6.08 11.22 -9.26
CA VAL A 62 5.83 10.70 -7.92
C VAL A 62 6.92 9.72 -7.50
N ALA A 63 7.48 8.93 -8.41
CA ALA A 63 8.58 8.02 -8.12
C ALA A 63 9.77 8.77 -7.48
N ASP A 64 10.11 9.94 -8.02
CA ASP A 64 11.15 10.81 -7.47
C ASP A 64 10.71 11.44 -6.14
N VAL A 65 9.47 11.94 -6.04
CA VAL A 65 8.93 12.55 -4.80
C VAL A 65 9.00 11.60 -3.61
N VAL A 66 8.71 10.31 -3.81
CA VAL A 66 8.72 9.31 -2.74
C VAL A 66 10.01 8.48 -2.69
N ALA A 67 11.04 8.82 -3.49
CA ALA A 67 12.25 8.01 -3.65
C ALA A 67 12.95 7.72 -2.31
N ASP A 68 13.04 8.72 -1.44
CA ASP A 68 13.70 8.62 -0.13
C ASP A 68 12.76 8.30 1.04
N ALA A 69 11.46 8.14 0.78
CA ALA A 69 10.50 7.79 1.83
C ALA A 69 10.67 6.32 2.26
N GLU A 70 10.90 6.11 3.55
CA GLU A 70 10.99 4.77 4.18
C GLU A 70 9.66 4.38 4.84
N THR A 71 8.85 5.37 5.22
CA THR A 71 7.54 5.16 5.84
C THR A 71 6.40 5.76 5.01
N LYS A 72 5.17 5.23 5.21
CA LYS A 72 3.97 5.81 4.59
C LYS A 72 3.83 7.29 4.94
N LYS A 73 4.10 7.65 6.19
CA LYS A 73 3.95 9.04 6.66
C LYS A 73 4.91 9.98 5.93
N GLU A 74 6.17 9.57 5.76
CA GLU A 74 7.13 10.35 4.97
C GLU A 74 6.69 10.48 3.50
N ALA A 75 6.16 9.40 2.91
CA ALA A 75 5.63 9.44 1.55
C ALA A 75 4.39 10.37 1.45
N GLU A 76 3.46 10.32 2.41
CA GLU A 76 2.31 11.23 2.48
C GLU A 76 2.75 12.69 2.61
N ASP A 77 3.68 12.98 3.53
CA ASP A 77 4.19 14.33 3.77
C ASP A 77 4.94 14.86 2.51
N ALA A 78 5.72 14.01 1.83
CA ALA A 78 6.41 14.35 0.57
C ALA A 78 5.40 14.64 -0.56
N ILE A 79 4.40 13.79 -0.74
CA ILE A 79 3.33 14.01 -1.73
C ILE A 79 2.56 15.30 -1.43
N LEU A 80 2.18 15.54 -0.16
CA LEU A 80 1.49 16.75 0.25
C LEU A 80 2.29 18.02 -0.09
N SER A 81 3.59 18.00 0.19
CA SER A 81 4.46 19.14 -0.12
C SER A 81 4.68 19.37 -1.62
N SER A 82 4.45 18.34 -2.44
CA SER A 82 4.64 18.37 -3.90
C SER A 82 3.32 18.36 -4.68
N LEU A 83 2.17 18.49 -4.00
CA LEU A 83 0.84 18.37 -4.60
C LEU A 83 0.63 19.30 -5.80
N ASP A 84 1.04 20.56 -5.66
CA ASP A 84 0.92 21.56 -6.73
C ASP A 84 1.78 21.21 -7.94
N ALA A 85 3.02 20.75 -7.71
CA ALA A 85 3.92 20.31 -8.78
C ALA A 85 3.39 19.06 -9.50
N ILE A 86 2.84 18.10 -8.75
CA ILE A 86 2.19 16.92 -9.34
C ILE A 86 0.98 17.34 -10.19
N ASN A 87 0.17 18.28 -9.69
CA ASN A 87 -0.97 18.80 -10.44
C ASN A 87 -0.54 19.56 -11.70
N GLU A 88 0.57 20.29 -11.64
CA GLU A 88 1.13 20.99 -12.79
C GLU A 88 1.58 20.00 -13.87
N VAL A 89 2.25 18.90 -13.51
CA VAL A 89 2.61 17.83 -14.44
C VAL A 89 1.36 17.23 -15.09
N ALA A 90 0.35 16.85 -14.30
CA ALA A 90 -0.91 16.33 -14.83
C ALA A 90 -1.60 17.34 -15.77
N SER A 91 -1.63 18.61 -15.37
CA SER A 91 -2.23 19.70 -16.14
C SER A 91 -1.46 19.99 -17.43
N SER A 92 -0.15 19.82 -17.45
CA SER A 92 0.66 20.04 -18.67
C SER A 92 0.31 19.04 -19.78
N VAL A 93 0.02 17.79 -19.41
CA VAL A 93 -0.38 16.73 -20.34
C VAL A 93 -1.84 16.92 -20.76
N ALA A 94 -2.74 17.11 -19.79
CA ALA A 94 -4.17 17.29 -20.05
C ALA A 94 -4.50 18.60 -20.78
N GLY A 95 -3.71 19.65 -20.53
CA GLY A 95 -3.88 20.97 -21.12
C GLY A 95 -3.68 20.98 -22.63
N ALA A 96 -2.89 20.05 -23.19
CA ALA A 96 -2.78 19.87 -24.64
C ALA A 96 -4.12 19.47 -25.30
N PHE A 97 -5.05 18.92 -24.52
CA PHE A 97 -6.40 18.55 -24.91
C PHE A 97 -7.47 19.56 -24.42
N GLY A 98 -7.05 20.64 -23.75
CA GLY A 98 -7.95 21.68 -23.23
C GLY A 98 -8.62 21.32 -21.90
N TYR A 99 -8.12 20.31 -21.18
CA TYR A 99 -8.64 19.92 -19.87
C TYR A 99 -7.79 20.47 -18.74
N GLU A 100 -8.46 20.94 -17.68
CA GLU A 100 -7.84 21.18 -16.38
C GLU A 100 -7.75 19.86 -15.60
N THR A 101 -6.83 19.82 -14.62
CA THR A 101 -6.75 18.70 -13.69
C THR A 101 -6.84 19.18 -12.25
N LYS A 102 -7.41 18.31 -11.40
CA LYS A 102 -7.47 18.51 -9.96
C LYS A 102 -6.86 17.32 -9.22
N THR A 103 -5.78 17.60 -8.52
CA THR A 103 -5.04 16.64 -7.70
C THR A 103 -5.32 16.87 -6.22
N THR A 104 -5.63 15.81 -5.48
CA THR A 104 -5.89 15.86 -4.04
C THR A 104 -5.34 14.62 -3.36
N LEU A 105 -4.77 14.77 -2.17
CA LEU A 105 -4.50 13.65 -1.28
C LEU A 105 -5.66 13.51 -0.28
N THR A 106 -6.39 12.40 -0.34
CA THR A 106 -7.59 12.18 0.49
C THR A 106 -7.72 10.71 0.89
N THR A 107 -8.58 10.43 1.87
CA THR A 107 -9.08 9.08 2.08
C THR A 107 -10.25 8.81 1.14
N GLU A 108 -10.25 7.68 0.43
CA GLU A 108 -11.38 7.23 -0.39
C GLU A 108 -11.57 5.71 -0.31
N TYR A 109 -12.80 5.28 -0.54
CA TYR A 109 -13.15 3.86 -0.56
C TYR A 109 -12.78 3.23 -1.90
N TYR A 110 -12.06 2.11 -1.85
CA TYR A 110 -11.75 1.29 -3.01
C TYR A 110 -12.51 -0.04 -2.94
N PRO A 111 -13.08 -0.50 -4.06
CA PRO A 111 -13.53 -1.88 -4.16
C PRO A 111 -12.33 -2.85 -4.18
N GLU A 112 -12.60 -4.14 -3.99
CA GLU A 112 -11.58 -5.18 -4.15
C GLU A 112 -10.97 -5.08 -5.55
N LYS A 113 -9.63 -5.10 -5.64
CA LYS A 113 -8.89 -5.06 -6.91
C LYS A 113 -7.98 -6.25 -7.04
N ARG A 114 -8.17 -7.00 -8.13
CA ARG A 114 -7.33 -8.13 -8.51
C ARG A 114 -6.35 -7.70 -9.59
N TYR A 115 -5.08 -7.88 -9.32
CA TYR A 115 -3.98 -7.83 -10.28
C TYR A 115 -3.50 -9.27 -10.52
N GLU A 116 -2.60 -9.47 -11.47
CA GLU A 116 -2.19 -10.82 -11.90
C GLU A 116 -1.72 -11.72 -10.73
N ASN A 117 -0.96 -11.16 -9.78
CA ASN A 117 -0.34 -11.92 -8.69
C ASN A 117 -0.80 -11.50 -7.29
N ILE A 118 -1.64 -10.46 -7.18
CA ILE A 118 -2.10 -9.92 -5.88
C ILE A 118 -3.56 -9.46 -5.93
N THR A 119 -4.25 -9.57 -4.80
CA THR A 119 -5.58 -9.00 -4.55
C THR A 119 -5.49 -7.97 -3.43
N LEU A 120 -5.85 -6.72 -3.72
CA LEU A 120 -6.04 -5.70 -2.70
C LEU A 120 -7.50 -5.74 -2.21
N PRO A 121 -7.73 -5.89 -0.89
CA PRO A 121 -9.06 -5.96 -0.32
C PRO A 121 -9.79 -4.60 -0.41
N ALA A 122 -11.11 -4.65 -0.39
CA ALA A 122 -11.94 -3.45 -0.38
C ALA A 122 -11.84 -2.71 0.97
N GLY A 123 -11.78 -1.39 0.94
CA GLY A 123 -11.69 -0.56 2.14
C GLY A 123 -11.27 0.87 1.85
N ASP A 124 -11.09 1.64 2.92
CA ASP A 124 -10.66 3.03 2.84
C ASP A 124 -9.13 3.11 2.80
N TYR A 125 -8.59 3.82 1.81
CA TYR A 125 -7.15 4.00 1.62
C TYR A 125 -6.81 5.49 1.51
N THR A 126 -5.59 5.86 1.90
CA THR A 126 -5.00 7.13 1.45
C THR A 126 -4.80 7.06 -0.06
N SER A 127 -5.25 8.08 -0.77
CA SER A 127 -5.25 8.14 -2.22
C SER A 127 -4.81 9.49 -2.75
N LEU A 128 -3.81 9.47 -3.61
CA LEU A 128 -3.50 10.57 -4.52
C LEU A 128 -4.51 10.48 -5.68
N ARG A 129 -5.53 11.34 -5.63
CA ARG A 129 -6.63 11.36 -6.58
C ARG A 129 -6.44 12.50 -7.59
N ILE A 130 -6.49 12.16 -8.87
CA ILE A 130 -6.34 13.07 -10.01
C ILE A 130 -7.60 12.96 -10.87
N VAL A 131 -8.31 14.08 -10.99
CA VAL A 131 -9.47 14.21 -11.88
C VAL A 131 -9.06 15.01 -13.10
N ILE A 132 -9.33 14.47 -14.29
CA ILE A 132 -9.13 15.15 -15.57
C ILE A 132 -10.50 15.66 -16.03
N GLY A 133 -10.62 16.95 -16.30
CA GLY A 133 -11.90 17.57 -16.71
C GLY A 133 -13.01 17.31 -15.69
N GLU A 134 -14.16 16.83 -16.17
CA GLU A 134 -15.35 16.56 -15.33
C GLU A 134 -15.22 15.27 -14.49
N GLY A 135 -14.35 14.34 -14.88
CA GLY A 135 -14.15 13.10 -14.15
C GLY A 135 -15.27 12.06 -14.29
N ASP A 136 -15.98 12.05 -15.42
CA ASP A 136 -17.09 11.11 -15.70
C ASP A 136 -16.63 9.81 -16.37
N GLY A 137 -15.34 9.69 -16.65
CA GLY A 137 -14.76 8.55 -17.34
C GLY A 137 -14.34 7.40 -16.44
N GLU A 138 -13.82 6.34 -17.05
CA GLU A 138 -13.34 5.19 -16.30
C GLU A 138 -12.14 5.54 -15.42
N ASN A 139 -12.07 4.85 -14.29
CA ASN A 139 -11.02 5.00 -13.31
C ASN A 139 -9.78 4.18 -13.70
N TRP A 140 -8.62 4.62 -13.23
CA TRP A 140 -7.39 3.84 -13.22
C TRP A 140 -6.83 3.86 -11.79
N TRP A 141 -6.37 2.70 -11.31
CA TRP A 141 -5.94 2.52 -9.92
C TRP A 141 -4.58 1.84 -9.80
N CYS A 142 -3.83 2.19 -8.75
CA CYS A 142 -2.51 1.62 -8.46
C CYS A 142 -2.09 1.84 -6.99
N VAL A 143 -0.97 1.24 -6.60
CA VAL A 143 -0.29 1.44 -5.31
C VAL A 143 1.02 2.21 -5.52
N LEU A 144 1.10 3.41 -4.94
CA LEU A 144 2.29 4.29 -4.94
C LEU A 144 3.26 3.95 -3.80
N PHE A 145 2.71 3.61 -2.64
CA PHE A 145 3.48 3.18 -1.48
C PHE A 145 2.78 1.96 -0.86
N PRO A 146 3.49 0.86 -0.55
CA PRO A 146 4.88 0.57 -0.92
C PRO A 146 5.05 0.58 -2.46
N LYS A 147 6.27 0.81 -2.97
CA LYS A 147 6.56 1.31 -4.35
C LYS A 147 6.29 0.32 -5.50
N ILE A 148 5.07 -0.18 -5.66
CA ILE A 148 4.73 -1.17 -6.70
C ILE A 148 4.79 -0.54 -8.09
N CYS A 149 4.05 0.54 -8.33
CA CYS A 149 3.93 1.09 -9.69
C CYS A 149 5.06 2.04 -10.08
N THR A 150 5.84 2.50 -9.11
CA THR A 150 6.97 3.42 -9.31
C THR A 150 8.30 2.67 -9.45
N GLN A 151 8.33 1.35 -9.18
CA GLN A 151 9.52 0.53 -9.41
C GLN A 151 9.55 -0.04 -10.84
N PRO A 152 10.69 0.06 -11.56
CA PRO A 152 10.87 -0.53 -12.89
C PRO A 152 10.79 -2.06 -12.95
N ALA A 153 10.59 -2.74 -11.82
CA ALA A 153 10.97 -4.14 -11.61
C ALA A 153 9.86 -5.19 -11.85
N ILE A 154 8.62 -4.79 -12.18
CA ILE A 154 7.56 -5.78 -12.47
C ILE A 154 7.87 -6.59 -13.76
N ALA A 155 8.78 -6.11 -14.61
CA ALA A 155 8.95 -6.63 -15.97
C ALA A 155 9.95 -7.80 -16.15
N LYS A 156 10.68 -8.30 -15.15
CA LYS A 156 11.70 -9.35 -15.39
C LYS A 156 11.72 -10.45 -14.31
N GLY A 157 10.98 -11.53 -14.61
CA GLY A 157 10.76 -12.70 -13.75
C GLY A 157 11.99 -13.57 -13.43
N SER A 158 12.94 -13.04 -12.65
CA SER A 158 14.07 -13.82 -12.10
C SER A 158 14.21 -13.71 -10.57
N VAL A 159 13.35 -12.96 -9.89
CA VAL A 159 13.30 -12.82 -8.43
C VAL A 159 11.98 -13.44 -7.95
N SER A 160 11.98 -14.18 -6.84
CA SER A 160 10.72 -14.73 -6.30
C SER A 160 9.76 -13.57 -6.03
N GLU A 161 8.52 -13.65 -6.51
CA GLU A 161 7.50 -12.58 -6.38
C GLU A 161 7.43 -12.03 -4.95
N LYS A 162 7.48 -12.92 -3.96
CA LYS A 162 7.57 -12.56 -2.54
C LYS A 162 8.70 -11.58 -2.25
N ALA A 163 9.93 -11.88 -2.67
CA ALA A 163 11.08 -11.02 -2.40
C ALA A 163 10.91 -9.63 -3.02
N MET A 164 10.29 -9.53 -4.19
CA MET A 164 10.00 -8.24 -4.84
C MET A 164 9.00 -7.40 -4.04
N PHE A 165 7.90 -7.99 -3.55
CA PHE A 165 6.94 -7.25 -2.72
C PHE A 165 7.54 -6.86 -1.36
N ILE A 166 8.40 -7.70 -0.78
CA ILE A 166 9.12 -7.33 0.46
C ILE A 166 10.09 -6.17 0.19
N GLU A 167 10.82 -6.20 -0.93
CA GLU A 167 11.72 -5.12 -1.35
C GLU A 167 10.96 -3.82 -1.67
N ALA A 168 9.75 -3.92 -2.22
CA ALA A 168 8.87 -2.77 -2.43
C ALA A 168 8.42 -2.11 -1.12
N GLY A 169 8.52 -2.82 0.01
CA GLY A 169 8.20 -2.35 1.36
C GLY A 169 7.01 -3.04 2.02
N PHE A 170 6.46 -4.11 1.44
CA PHE A 170 5.44 -4.91 2.14
C PHE A 170 6.06 -5.79 3.21
N THR A 171 5.35 -5.97 4.32
CA THR A 171 5.73 -6.98 5.32
C THR A 171 5.35 -8.39 4.85
N PRO A 172 5.97 -9.46 5.38
CA PRO A 172 5.57 -10.83 5.05
C PRO A 172 4.10 -11.15 5.37
N SER A 173 3.51 -10.52 6.40
CA SER A 173 2.10 -10.66 6.73
C SER A 173 1.21 -9.97 5.70
N GLN A 174 1.56 -8.76 5.28
CA GLN A 174 0.83 -8.04 4.22
C GLN A 174 0.91 -8.76 2.87
N TYR A 175 2.10 -9.25 2.48
CA TYR A 175 2.26 -10.08 1.29
C TYR A 175 1.31 -11.29 1.31
N LYS A 176 1.18 -11.95 2.46
CA LYS A 176 0.28 -13.08 2.63
C LYS A 176 -1.19 -12.68 2.44
N ILE A 177 -1.60 -11.53 2.97
CA ILE A 177 -2.97 -11.01 2.82
C ILE A 177 -3.30 -10.78 1.35
N ILE A 178 -2.37 -10.21 0.58
CA ILE A 178 -2.61 -9.89 -0.82
C ILE A 178 -2.45 -11.08 -1.76
N THR A 179 -1.78 -12.17 -1.36
CA THR A 179 -1.55 -13.35 -2.24
C THR A 179 -2.45 -14.54 -1.91
N GLU A 180 -2.75 -14.81 -0.64
CA GLU A 180 -3.55 -15.97 -0.22
C GLU A 180 -5.05 -15.63 -0.20
N THR A 181 -5.61 -15.44 -1.39
CA THR A 181 -7.04 -15.12 -1.59
C THR A 181 -7.93 -16.36 -1.43
N ASN A 182 -7.96 -16.98 -0.25
CA ASN A 182 -8.93 -18.04 0.04
C ASN A 182 -9.48 -18.09 1.48
N ASN A 183 -9.33 -17.00 2.23
CA ASN A 183 -10.16 -16.59 3.37
C ASN A 183 -9.41 -15.42 4.02
N ALA A 184 -9.86 -14.19 3.80
CA ALA A 184 -9.54 -13.09 4.69
C ALA A 184 -10.23 -13.32 6.06
N ARG A 185 -9.86 -14.40 6.75
CA ARG A 185 -10.05 -14.49 8.19
C ARG A 185 -8.83 -13.83 8.79
N TYR A 186 -9.07 -12.75 9.54
CA TYR A 186 -8.15 -12.26 10.55
C TYR A 186 -7.40 -13.45 11.18
N VAL A 187 -6.11 -13.58 10.87
CA VAL A 187 -5.29 -14.63 11.47
C VAL A 187 -4.86 -14.06 12.81
N VAL A 188 -5.67 -14.30 13.85
CA VAL A 188 -5.24 -14.07 15.23
C VAL A 188 -4.10 -15.05 15.51
N LYS A 189 -2.87 -14.58 15.35
CA LYS A 189 -1.68 -15.37 15.65
C LYS A 189 -1.35 -15.25 17.13
N PHE A 190 -1.59 -16.32 17.88
CA PHE A 190 -1.10 -16.44 19.24
C PHE A 190 0.40 -16.78 19.21
N LYS A 191 1.25 -15.77 19.39
CA LYS A 191 2.73 -15.87 19.44
C LYS A 191 3.22 -16.96 20.43
N LEU A 192 2.45 -17.19 21.49
CA LEU A 192 2.65 -18.27 22.47
C LEU A 192 2.64 -19.67 21.83
N ILE A 193 1.76 -19.94 20.86
CA ILE A 193 1.63 -21.26 20.23
C ILE A 193 2.81 -21.53 19.29
N GLU A 194 3.31 -20.52 18.57
CA GLU A 194 4.50 -20.67 17.72
C GLU A 194 5.78 -20.89 18.55
N ILE A 195 5.96 -20.15 19.66
CA ILE A 195 7.11 -20.33 20.56
C ILE A 195 7.08 -21.73 21.19
N ILE A 196 5.93 -22.17 21.67
CA ILE A 196 5.74 -23.51 22.23
C ILE A 196 5.99 -24.57 21.16
N SER A 197 5.46 -24.40 19.94
CA SER A 197 5.70 -25.32 18.83
C SER A 197 7.19 -25.41 18.45
N ASN A 198 7.92 -24.29 18.43
CA ASN A 198 9.35 -24.27 18.16
C ASN A 198 10.19 -24.89 19.30
N MET A 199 9.72 -24.81 20.55
CA MET A 199 10.33 -25.54 21.67
C MET A 199 10.10 -27.06 21.58
N PHE A 200 8.96 -27.50 21.03
CA PHE A 200 8.65 -28.92 20.85
C PHE A 200 9.14 -29.53 19.53
N LYS A 201 9.51 -28.71 18.53
CA LYS A 201 10.13 -29.16 17.26
C LYS A 201 11.63 -29.46 17.36
N LYS A 202 12.29 -29.10 18.46
CA LYS A 202 13.63 -29.61 18.80
C LYS A 202 13.50 -30.89 19.63
N LYS A 203 13.17 -31.99 18.96
CA LYS A 203 13.52 -33.33 19.42
C LYS A 203 13.70 -34.28 18.25
#